data_AF-A0A7C3V5N4-F1
#
_entry.id   AF-A0A7C3V5N4-F1
#
_cell.length_a   1.000
_cell.length_b   1.000
_cell.length_c   1.000
_cell.angle_alpha   90.00
_cell.angle_beta   90.00
_cell.angle_gamma   90.00
#
_symmetry.space_group_name_H-M   'P 1'
#
loop_
_entity.id
_entity.type
_entity.pdbx_description
1 polymer ?
#
loop_
_entity_poly.entity_id
_entity_poly.type
_entity_poly.pdbx_seq_one_letter_code
_entity_poly.pdbx_strand_id
1 'polypeptide(L)'
;METTEVGPQVPESQESAILKSLTLGIVGDLGRLFKEHGLGQKPIKIIEFLVFAMFVVTETFTTVKQGLEGARQGLDRFHEDMIEYIFTEFFFKTTKAKDMAEVEARFQDLNRLINDRYQEYRRNFYDDYHDREMKFQRTFDSLAGHLLSEPIAASEEKNRLIAAFSVKLAHFWSGCLSSFPHSDG
;
A
#
# COMPACT_ATOMS: atom_id res chain seq x y z
N MET A 1 -3.89 36.94 -17.63
CA MET A 1 -3.01 35.83 -18.03
C MET A 1 -2.90 34.92 -16.83
N GLU A 2 -3.65 33.82 -16.83
CA GLU A 2 -3.45 32.71 -15.91
C GLU A 2 -3.01 31.53 -16.78
N THR A 3 -1.73 31.19 -16.71
CA THR A 3 -1.21 29.93 -17.25
C THR A 3 -1.36 28.91 -16.13
N THR A 4 -2.47 28.17 -16.17
CA THR A 4 -2.63 26.94 -15.39
C THR A 4 -1.57 25.97 -15.87
N GLU A 5 -0.54 25.73 -15.05
CA GLU A 5 0.44 24.68 -15.29
C GLU A 5 -0.26 23.33 -15.20
N VAL A 6 -0.66 22.83 -16.37
CA VAL A 6 -1.01 21.42 -16.56
C VAL A 6 0.32 20.68 -16.56
N GLY A 7 0.67 20.08 -15.41
CA GLY A 7 1.76 19.10 -15.34
C GLY A 7 1.55 18.02 -16.42
N PRO A 8 2.62 17.37 -16.90
CA PRO A 8 2.53 16.42 -18.01
C PRO A 8 1.55 15.29 -17.69
N GLN A 9 0.35 15.35 -18.28
CA GLN A 9 -0.62 14.27 -18.21
C GLN A 9 -0.18 13.17 -19.18
N VAL A 10 0.65 12.25 -18.70
CA VAL A 10 0.95 11.01 -19.43
C VAL A 10 -0.30 10.13 -19.34
N PRO A 11 -0.88 9.66 -20.47
CA PRO A 11 -2.15 8.93 -20.45
C PRO A 11 -2.03 7.64 -19.63
N GLU A 12 -2.66 7.59 -18.45
CA GLU A 12 -2.66 6.47 -17.50
C GLU A 12 -3.24 5.22 -18.19
N SER A 13 -2.59 4.07 -18.05
CA SER A 13 -3.17 2.83 -18.58
C SER A 13 -4.43 2.48 -17.77
N GLN A 14 -5.41 1.83 -18.39
CA GLN A 14 -6.64 1.40 -17.70
C GLN A 14 -6.33 0.54 -16.47
N GLU A 15 -5.27 -0.26 -16.53
CA GLU A 15 -4.79 -1.07 -15.40
C GLU A 15 -4.21 -0.21 -14.26
N SER A 16 -3.37 0.79 -14.56
CA SER A 16 -2.81 1.67 -13.51
C SER A 16 -3.91 2.42 -12.75
N ALA A 17 -4.94 2.90 -13.47
CA ALA A 17 -6.08 3.58 -12.85
C ALA A 17 -6.87 2.66 -11.88
N ILE A 18 -7.07 1.38 -12.25
CA ILE A 18 -7.71 0.38 -11.39
C ILE A 18 -6.85 0.12 -10.15
N LEU A 19 -5.55 -0.13 -10.33
CA LEU A 19 -4.59 -0.40 -9.24
C LEU A 19 -4.58 0.75 -8.23
N LYS A 20 -4.54 1.99 -8.72
CA LYS A 20 -4.58 3.21 -7.91
C LYS A 20 -5.90 3.37 -7.15
N SER A 21 -7.03 3.17 -7.81
CA SER A 21 -8.35 3.24 -7.18
C SER A 21 -8.50 2.23 -6.04
N LEU A 22 -8.08 0.98 -6.27
CA LEU A 22 -8.09 -0.07 -5.26
C LEU A 22 -7.19 0.28 -4.08
N THR A 23 -5.98 0.77 -4.35
CA THR A 23 -5.01 1.17 -3.33
C THR A 23 -5.60 2.23 -2.40
N LEU A 24 -6.15 3.31 -2.95
CA LEU A 24 -6.75 4.38 -2.16
C LEU A 24 -7.99 3.92 -1.38
N GLY A 25 -8.79 3.01 -1.95
CA GLY A 25 -9.91 2.37 -1.26
C GLY A 25 -9.48 1.60 -0.02
N ILE A 26 -8.43 0.77 -0.14
CA ILE A 26 -7.85 0.01 0.98
C ILE A 26 -7.33 0.95 2.07
N VAL A 27 -6.64 2.04 1.71
CA VAL A 27 -6.17 3.03 2.69
C VAL A 27 -7.32 3.62 3.50
N GLY A 28 -8.43 3.97 2.85
CA GLY A 28 -9.63 4.47 3.53
C GLY A 28 -10.24 3.45 4.49
N ASP A 29 -10.31 2.18 4.10
CA ASP A 29 -10.84 1.10 4.93
C ASP A 29 -9.96 0.76 6.12
N LEU A 30 -8.64 0.72 5.94
CA LEU A 30 -7.70 0.54 7.04
C LEU A 30 -7.79 1.69 8.03
N GLY A 31 -7.83 2.93 7.55
CA GLY A 31 -8.03 4.11 8.41
C GLY A 31 -9.28 3.99 9.28
N ARG A 32 -10.39 3.49 8.73
CA ARG A 32 -11.62 3.21 9.50
C ARG A 32 -11.43 2.10 10.54
N LEU A 33 -10.86 0.96 10.15
CA LEU A 33 -10.59 -0.17 11.05
C LEU A 33 -9.78 0.29 12.27
N PHE A 34 -8.65 0.95 12.05
CA PHE A 34 -7.80 1.41 13.15
C PHE A 34 -8.51 2.46 14.03
N LYS A 35 -9.35 3.32 13.44
CA LYS A 35 -10.15 4.28 14.21
C LYS A 35 -11.19 3.60 15.09
N GLU A 36 -11.93 2.62 14.56
CA GLU A 36 -12.95 1.86 15.28
C GLU A 36 -12.39 1.11 16.48
N HIS A 37 -11.13 0.68 16.38
CA HIS A 37 -10.40 0.00 17.45
C HIS A 37 -9.56 0.93 18.35
N GLY A 38 -9.81 2.24 18.34
CA GLY A 38 -9.14 3.20 19.23
C GLY A 38 -7.67 3.50 18.89
N LEU A 39 -7.13 2.90 17.83
CA LEU A 39 -5.77 3.16 17.33
C LEU A 39 -5.68 4.44 16.47
N GLY A 40 -6.83 4.96 16.02
CA GLY A 40 -6.94 6.20 15.24
C GLY A 40 -6.68 7.51 15.98
N GLN A 41 -6.47 7.48 17.31
CA GLN A 41 -6.08 8.67 18.08
C GLN A 41 -4.58 8.95 18.05
N LYS A 42 -3.76 7.97 17.65
CA LYS A 42 -2.33 8.15 17.43
C LYS A 42 -2.10 8.71 16.02
N PRO A 43 -1.01 9.44 15.76
CA PRO A 43 -0.65 9.86 14.41
C PRO A 43 -0.44 8.61 13.53
N ILE A 44 -1.47 8.22 12.80
CA ILE A 44 -1.40 7.13 11.85
C ILE A 44 -0.60 7.60 10.65
N LYS A 45 0.43 6.85 10.29
CA LYS A 45 1.28 7.13 9.14
C LYS A 45 0.53 6.75 7.86
N ILE A 46 -0.13 7.71 7.22
CA ILE A 46 -0.85 7.51 5.95
C ILE A 46 0.05 6.88 4.88
N ILE A 47 1.33 7.26 4.87
CA ILE A 47 2.35 6.66 3.98
C ILE A 47 2.39 5.15 4.16
N GLU A 48 2.37 4.64 5.40
CA GLU A 48 2.45 3.21 5.65
C GLU A 48 1.23 2.45 5.13
N PHE A 49 0.03 3.03 5.24
CA PHE A 49 -1.15 2.45 4.64
C PHE A 49 -1.09 2.43 3.12
N LEU A 50 -0.55 3.47 2.50
CA LEU A 50 -0.37 3.52 1.05
C LEU A 50 0.58 2.40 0.61
N VAL A 51 1.72 2.24 1.28
CA VAL A 51 2.69 1.18 0.98
C VAL A 51 2.08 -0.20 1.15
N PHE A 52 1.37 -0.43 2.26
CA PHE A 52 0.70 -1.70 2.50
C PHE A 52 -0.40 -2.00 1.45
N ALA A 53 -1.20 -0.99 1.10
CA ALA A 53 -2.24 -1.13 0.09
C ALA A 53 -1.64 -1.41 -1.31
N MET A 54 -0.56 -0.72 -1.68
CA MET A 54 0.19 -0.97 -2.91
C MET A 54 0.70 -2.42 -2.96
N PHE A 55 1.20 -2.93 -1.83
CA PHE A 55 1.60 -4.33 -1.68
C PHE A 55 0.44 -5.29 -1.99
N VAL A 56 -0.71 -5.16 -1.33
CA VAL A 56 -1.86 -6.05 -1.52
C VAL A 56 -2.32 -6.06 -2.97
N VAL A 57 -2.41 -4.86 -3.57
CA VAL A 57 -2.85 -4.69 -4.95
C VAL A 57 -1.84 -5.28 -5.94
N THR A 58 -0.54 -5.07 -5.71
CA THR A 58 0.55 -5.59 -6.55
C THR A 58 0.64 -7.11 -6.51
N GLU A 59 0.55 -7.74 -5.33
CA GLU A 59 0.54 -9.20 -5.22
C GLU A 59 -0.70 -9.79 -5.88
N THR A 60 -1.86 -9.15 -5.71
CA THR A 60 -3.10 -9.62 -6.36
C THR A 60 -2.97 -9.53 -7.88
N PHE A 61 -2.49 -8.41 -8.41
CA PHE A 61 -2.31 -8.22 -9.85
C PHE A 61 -1.31 -9.21 -10.44
N THR A 62 -0.17 -9.43 -9.76
CA THR A 62 0.83 -10.44 -10.15
C THR A 62 0.22 -11.83 -10.18
N THR A 63 -0.65 -12.16 -9.22
CA THR A 63 -1.38 -13.44 -9.16
C THR A 63 -2.31 -13.60 -10.37
N VAL A 64 -3.08 -12.56 -10.72
CA VAL A 64 -4.01 -12.59 -11.87
C VAL A 64 -3.25 -12.73 -13.19
N LYS A 65 -2.10 -12.07 -13.34
CA LYS A 65 -1.26 -12.12 -14.54
C LYS A 65 -0.35 -13.34 -14.63
N GLN A 66 -0.52 -14.31 -13.73
CA GLN A 66 0.25 -15.56 -13.69
C GLN A 66 1.77 -15.37 -13.53
N GLY A 67 2.19 -14.28 -12.87
CA GLY A 67 3.60 -14.01 -12.58
C GLY A 67 4.06 -12.62 -12.99
N LEU A 68 5.31 -12.31 -12.64
CA LEU A 68 5.88 -10.97 -12.82
C LEU A 68 6.03 -10.59 -14.30
N GLU A 69 6.38 -11.54 -15.16
CA GLU A 69 6.60 -11.26 -16.59
C GLU A 69 5.36 -10.67 -17.27
N GLY A 70 4.18 -11.20 -16.98
CA GLY A 70 2.91 -10.68 -17.49
C GLY A 70 2.43 -9.40 -16.79
N ALA A 71 2.92 -9.13 -15.58
CA ALA A 71 2.50 -7.98 -14.77
C ALA A 71 3.41 -6.75 -14.89
N ARG A 72 4.67 -6.94 -15.32
CA ARG A 72 5.77 -5.98 -15.13
C ARG A 72 5.45 -4.58 -15.62
N GLN A 73 5.00 -4.42 -16.85
CA GLN A 73 4.76 -3.09 -17.42
C GLN A 73 3.65 -2.33 -16.69
N GLY A 74 2.59 -3.02 -16.25
CA GLY A 74 1.51 -2.42 -15.47
C GLY A 74 1.95 -2.02 -14.06
N LEU A 75 2.80 -2.85 -13.44
CA LEU A 75 3.33 -2.61 -12.09
C LEU A 75 4.35 -1.48 -12.05
N ASP A 76 5.33 -1.48 -12.98
CA ASP A 76 6.37 -0.46 -13.03
C ASP A 76 5.74 0.95 -13.06
N ARG A 77 4.75 1.12 -13.95
CA ARG A 77 4.00 2.38 -14.07
C ARG A 77 3.18 2.71 -12.82
N PHE A 78 2.45 1.74 -12.28
CA PHE A 78 1.64 1.95 -11.07
C PHE A 78 2.52 2.36 -9.87
N HIS A 79 3.68 1.73 -9.69
CA HIS A 79 4.62 2.08 -8.62
C HIS A 79 5.16 3.50 -8.81
N GLU A 80 5.56 3.87 -10.02
CA GLU A 80 5.96 5.25 -10.34
C GLU A 80 4.86 6.26 -9.99
N ASP A 81 3.63 6.03 -10.48
CA ASP A 81 2.46 6.91 -10.25
C ASP A 81 2.16 7.08 -8.76
N MET A 82 2.27 6.00 -7.98
CA MET A 82 2.01 6.03 -6.53
C MET A 82 3.13 6.69 -5.73
N ILE A 83 4.40 6.46 -6.10
CA ILE A 83 5.54 7.14 -5.47
C ILE A 83 5.43 8.64 -5.73
N GLU A 84 5.14 9.05 -6.97
CA GLU A 84 4.93 10.46 -7.32
C GLU A 84 3.76 11.07 -6.56
N TYR A 85 2.64 10.35 -6.44
CA TYR A 85 1.49 10.76 -5.64
C TYR A 85 1.89 10.97 -4.17
N ILE A 86 2.57 10.01 -3.55
CA ILE A 86 3.00 10.11 -2.15
C ILE A 86 3.94 11.31 -1.97
N PHE A 87 4.90 11.44 -2.88
CA PHE A 87 5.87 12.53 -2.86
C PHE A 87 5.18 13.89 -2.95
N THR A 88 4.32 14.06 -3.95
CA THR A 88 3.63 15.33 -4.22
C THR A 88 2.70 15.71 -3.08
N GLU A 89 1.83 14.78 -2.64
CA GLU A 89 0.81 15.08 -1.64
C GLU A 89 1.36 15.24 -0.23
N PHE A 90 2.36 14.44 0.16
CA PHE A 90 2.80 14.38 1.56
C PHE A 90 4.16 15.04 1.83
N PHE A 91 5.02 15.19 0.82
CA PHE A 91 6.36 15.79 0.99
C PHE A 91 6.49 17.15 0.31
N PHE A 92 6.06 17.28 -0.95
CA PHE A 92 6.22 18.50 -1.73
C PHE A 92 5.24 19.60 -1.30
N LYS A 93 3.95 19.29 -1.12
CA LYS A 93 2.97 20.30 -0.66
C LYS A 93 3.22 20.78 0.78
N THR A 94 3.83 19.94 1.61
CA THR A 94 4.11 20.23 3.03
C THR A 94 5.42 20.99 3.22
N THR A 95 6.40 20.76 2.35
CA THR A 95 7.70 21.43 2.38
C THR A 95 7.69 22.47 1.28
N LYS A 96 7.63 23.78 1.59
CA LYS A 96 7.87 24.87 0.62
C LYS A 96 9.32 24.82 0.12
N ALA A 97 9.71 23.71 -0.51
CA ALA A 97 11.09 23.34 -0.77
C ALA A 97 11.65 24.28 -1.84
N LYS A 98 12.72 24.98 -1.48
CA LYS A 98 13.45 25.92 -2.35
C LYS A 98 14.64 25.25 -3.05
N ASP A 99 14.93 23.98 -2.73
CA ASP A 99 16.10 23.25 -3.20
C ASP A 99 15.69 21.93 -3.89
N MET A 100 16.03 21.80 -5.17
CA MET A 100 15.75 20.62 -5.99
C MET A 100 16.58 19.40 -5.59
N ALA A 101 17.76 19.59 -4.99
CA ALA A 101 18.60 18.48 -4.54
C ALA A 101 18.02 17.78 -3.30
N GLU A 102 17.42 18.55 -2.38
CA GLU A 102 16.72 18.01 -1.22
C GLU A 102 15.46 17.23 -1.63
N VAL A 103 14.74 17.73 -2.64
CA VAL A 103 13.56 17.08 -3.25
C VAL A 103 13.95 15.72 -3.83
N GLU A 104 15.00 15.66 -4.63
CA GLU A 104 15.50 14.42 -5.25
C GLU A 104 15.95 13.41 -4.20
N ALA A 105 16.72 13.84 -3.19
CA ALA A 105 17.17 12.95 -2.11
C ALA A 105 15.99 12.34 -1.33
N ARG A 106 14.97 13.14 -1.02
CA ARG A 106 13.75 12.67 -0.33
C ARG A 106 12.96 11.69 -1.19
N PHE A 107 12.89 11.89 -2.50
CA PHE A 107 12.25 10.95 -3.41
C PHE A 107 12.97 9.60 -3.40
N GLN A 108 14.31 9.61 -3.47
CA GLN A 108 15.12 8.39 -3.42
C GLN A 108 14.96 7.64 -2.10
N ASP A 109 14.93 8.35 -0.97
CA ASP A 109 14.69 7.75 0.34
C ASP A 109 13.27 7.16 0.46
N LEU A 110 12.27 7.85 -0.08
CA LEU A 110 10.89 7.33 -0.14
C LEU A 110 10.83 6.05 -0.99
N ASN A 111 11.43 6.05 -2.18
CA ASN A 111 11.46 4.89 -3.05
C ASN A 111 12.16 3.69 -2.38
N ARG A 112 13.27 3.93 -1.67
CA ARG A 112 13.96 2.88 -0.90
C ARG A 112 13.05 2.32 0.20
N LEU A 113 12.41 3.19 0.98
CA LEU A 113 11.49 2.79 2.04
C LEU A 113 10.33 1.94 1.51
N ILE A 114 9.72 2.35 0.40
CA ILE A 114 8.61 1.62 -0.23
C ILE A 114 9.06 0.22 -0.65
N ASN A 115 10.22 0.11 -1.29
CA ASN A 115 10.77 -1.18 -1.71
C ASN A 115 11.07 -2.10 -0.52
N ASP A 116 11.74 -1.59 0.52
CA ASP A 116 12.08 -2.36 1.71
C ASP A 116 10.83 -2.90 2.41
N ARG A 117 9.82 -2.05 2.58
CA ARG A 117 8.53 -2.41 3.20
C ARG A 117 7.74 -3.39 2.34
N TYR A 118 7.70 -3.19 1.03
CA TYR A 118 7.05 -4.11 0.11
C TYR A 118 7.65 -5.51 0.19
N GLN A 119 8.98 -5.63 0.19
CA GLN A 119 9.64 -6.95 0.31
C GLN A 119 9.38 -7.60 1.66
N GLU A 120 9.35 -6.82 2.74
CA GLU A 120 8.98 -7.31 4.07
C GLU A 120 7.55 -7.85 4.11
N TYR A 121 6.58 -7.07 3.62
CA TYR A 121 5.17 -7.50 3.56
C TYR A 121 4.99 -8.73 2.69
N ARG A 122 5.64 -8.77 1.53
CA ARG A 122 5.58 -9.92 0.63
C ARG A 122 6.09 -11.20 1.28
N ARG A 123 7.24 -11.14 1.97
CA ARG A 123 7.79 -12.29 2.69
C ARG A 123 6.82 -12.75 3.80
N ASN A 124 6.37 -11.84 4.65
CA ASN A 124 5.50 -12.18 5.77
C ASN A 124 4.13 -12.71 5.30
N PHE A 125 3.58 -12.12 4.24
CA PHE A 125 2.35 -12.60 3.62
C PHE A 125 2.53 -13.99 3.01
N TYR A 126 3.64 -14.22 2.29
CA TYR A 126 3.95 -15.53 1.74
C TYR A 126 4.02 -16.58 2.86
N ASP A 127 4.74 -16.30 3.93
CA ASP A 127 4.87 -17.20 5.08
C ASP A 127 3.51 -17.47 5.74
N ASP A 128 2.69 -16.43 5.94
CA ASP A 128 1.34 -16.56 6.50
C ASP A 128 0.36 -17.29 5.58
N TYR A 129 0.47 -17.11 4.26
CA TYR A 129 -0.40 -17.77 3.29
C TYR A 129 -0.14 -19.27 3.24
N HIS A 130 1.12 -19.68 3.40
CA HIS A 130 1.51 -21.10 3.42
C HIS A 130 1.34 -21.73 4.81
N ASP A 131 1.28 -20.92 5.87
CA ASP A 131 1.06 -21.34 7.24
C ASP A 131 -0.41 -21.14 7.66
N ARG A 132 -1.23 -22.17 7.41
CA ARG A 132 -2.70 -22.13 7.61
C ARG A 132 -3.14 -21.84 9.05
N GLU A 133 -2.24 -21.91 10.03
CA GLU A 133 -2.56 -21.68 11.44
C GLU A 133 -2.39 -20.21 11.86
N MET A 134 -1.57 -19.44 11.13
CA MET A 134 -1.10 -18.11 11.57
C MET A 134 -2.07 -16.95 11.28
N LYS A 135 -3.18 -17.15 10.55
CA LYS A 135 -4.21 -16.12 10.27
C LYS A 135 -3.63 -14.74 9.87
N PHE A 136 -2.59 -14.68 9.06
CA PHE A 136 -1.93 -13.41 8.69
C PHE A 136 -1.30 -12.61 9.85
N GLN A 137 -0.90 -13.30 10.92
CA GLN A 137 -0.31 -12.67 12.10
C GLN A 137 1.02 -11.97 11.79
N ARG A 138 1.93 -12.58 11.00
CA ARG A 138 3.23 -11.95 10.69
C ARG A 138 3.03 -10.67 9.87
N THR A 139 2.11 -10.72 8.91
CA THR A 139 1.70 -9.60 8.08
C THR A 139 1.11 -8.47 8.93
N PHE A 140 0.22 -8.80 9.87
CA PHE A 140 -0.34 -7.85 10.82
C PHE A 140 0.75 -7.23 11.71
N ASP A 141 1.63 -8.06 12.28
CA ASP A 141 2.67 -7.61 13.21
C ASP A 141 3.66 -6.66 12.52
N SER A 142 4.00 -6.91 11.26
CA SER A 142 4.81 -6.00 10.44
C SER A 142 4.11 -4.65 10.22
N LEU A 143 2.85 -4.67 9.78
CA LEU A 143 2.08 -3.44 9.57
C LEU A 143 1.92 -2.64 10.88
N ALA A 144 1.52 -3.31 11.96
CA ALA A 144 1.36 -2.70 13.26
C ALA A 144 2.69 -2.13 13.81
N GLY A 145 3.80 -2.83 13.58
CA GLY A 145 5.14 -2.41 13.98
C GLY A 145 5.61 -1.12 13.29
N HIS A 146 5.17 -0.88 12.05
CA HIS A 146 5.51 0.37 11.34
C HIS A 146 4.58 1.54 11.73
N LEU A 147 3.33 1.23 12.06
CA LEU A 147 2.33 2.22 12.45
C LEU A 147 2.48 2.71 13.90
N LEU A 148 2.88 1.84 14.81
CA LEU A 148 2.89 2.12 16.24
C LEU A 148 4.32 2.30 16.76
N SER A 149 4.50 3.26 17.66
CA SER A 149 5.80 3.49 18.32
C SER A 149 6.18 2.36 19.30
N GLU A 150 5.18 1.62 19.79
CA GLU A 150 5.36 0.50 20.70
C GLU A 150 4.61 -0.72 20.16
N PRO A 151 5.19 -1.94 20.25
CA PRO A 151 4.51 -3.17 19.86
C PRO A 151 3.22 -3.37 20.66
N ILE A 152 2.18 -3.87 19.99
CA ILE A 152 0.97 -4.31 20.67
C ILE A 152 1.34 -5.54 21.51
N ALA A 153 1.10 -5.47 22.83
CA ALA A 153 1.35 -6.58 23.74
C ALA A 153 0.55 -7.82 23.31
N ALA A 154 1.12 -9.01 23.52
CA ALA A 154 0.42 -10.26 23.29
C ALA A 154 -0.74 -10.41 24.28
N SER A 155 -1.94 -10.09 23.83
CA SER A 155 -3.16 -10.06 24.64
C SER A 155 -4.35 -10.58 23.82
N GLU A 156 -5.48 -10.86 24.49
CA GLU A 156 -6.73 -11.16 23.77
C GLU A 156 -7.15 -10.06 22.80
N GLU A 157 -6.90 -8.80 23.17
CA GLU A 157 -7.20 -7.65 22.33
C GLU A 157 -6.39 -7.69 21.04
N LYS A 158 -5.08 -7.98 21.12
CA LYS A 158 -4.24 -8.18 19.93
C LYS A 158 -4.77 -9.31 19.06
N ASN A 159 -5.17 -10.43 19.64
CA ASN A 159 -5.71 -11.57 18.89
C ASN A 159 -7.03 -11.22 18.17
N ARG A 160 -7.88 -10.38 18.79
CA ARG A 160 -9.11 -9.88 18.15
C ARG A 160 -8.79 -8.94 16.99
N LEU A 161 -7.78 -8.07 17.13
CA LEU A 161 -7.32 -7.20 16.06
C LEU A 161 -6.75 -7.99 14.89
N ILE A 162 -5.92 -9.00 15.15
CA ILE A 162 -5.40 -9.91 14.13
C ILE A 162 -6.57 -10.53 13.38
N ALA A 163 -7.54 -11.13 14.08
CA ALA A 163 -8.68 -11.77 13.43
C ALA A 163 -9.51 -10.80 12.56
N ALA A 164 -9.77 -9.58 13.05
CA ALA A 164 -10.46 -8.55 12.28
C ALA A 164 -9.67 -8.13 11.04
N PHE A 165 -8.35 -7.97 11.18
CA PHE A 165 -7.43 -7.69 10.09
C PHE A 165 -7.41 -8.82 9.05
N SER A 166 -7.32 -10.09 9.46
CA SER A 166 -7.32 -11.23 8.52
C SER A 166 -8.56 -11.25 7.64
N VAL A 167 -9.73 -10.99 8.25
CA VAL A 167 -11.00 -10.92 7.52
C VAL A 167 -10.97 -9.75 6.53
N LYS A 168 -10.49 -8.58 6.95
CA LYS A 168 -10.36 -7.42 6.06
C LYS A 168 -9.37 -7.65 4.92
N LEU A 169 -8.23 -8.27 5.20
CA LEU A 169 -7.23 -8.61 4.19
C LEU A 169 -7.80 -9.57 3.15
N ALA A 170 -8.56 -10.60 3.57
CA ALA A 170 -9.27 -11.49 2.67
C ALA A 170 -10.30 -10.73 1.80
N HIS A 171 -11.04 -9.79 2.39
CA HIS A 171 -11.96 -8.93 1.63
C HIS A 171 -11.25 -8.06 0.60
N PHE A 172 -10.13 -7.42 0.96
CA PHE A 172 -9.34 -6.61 0.02
C PHE A 172 -8.83 -7.45 -1.13
N TRP A 173 -8.26 -8.62 -0.83
CA TRP A 173 -7.75 -9.54 -1.84
C TRP A 173 -8.86 -10.00 -2.79
N SER A 174 -10.01 -10.41 -2.25
CA SER A 174 -11.17 -10.83 -3.07
C SER A 174 -11.72 -9.69 -3.93
N GLY A 175 -11.76 -8.46 -3.39
CA GLY A 175 -12.19 -7.27 -4.13
C GLY A 175 -11.24 -6.93 -5.27
N CYS A 176 -9.93 -7.01 -5.02
CA CYS A 176 -8.90 -6.81 -6.03
C CYS A 176 -9.01 -7.87 -7.14
N LEU A 177 -9.11 -9.17 -6.79
CA LEU A 177 -9.28 -10.26 -7.75
C LEU A 177 -10.51 -10.05 -8.66
N SER A 178 -11.61 -9.56 -8.09
CA SER A 178 -12.85 -9.33 -8.84
C SER A 178 -12.78 -8.09 -9.75
N SER A 179 -11.84 -7.18 -9.50
CA SER A 179 -11.69 -5.92 -10.22
C SER A 179 -10.74 -6.02 -11.42
N PHE A 180 -9.87 -7.04 -11.45
CA PHE A 180 -9.02 -7.28 -12.59
C PHE A 180 -9.73 -8.16 -13.63
N PRO A 181 -9.75 -7.76 -14.91
CA PRO A 181 -10.24 -8.63 -15.96
C PRO A 181 -9.40 -9.91 -15.94
N HIS A 182 -10.07 -11.07 -15.95
CA HIS A 182 -9.36 -12.32 -16.10
C HIS A 182 -8.70 -12.30 -17.47
N SER A 183 -7.43 -12.71 -17.53
CA SER A 183 -6.79 -12.90 -18.82
C SER A 183 -7.47 -14.12 -19.43
N ASP A 184 -8.45 -13.90 -20.30
CA ASP A 184 -8.99 -14.97 -21.14
C ASP A 184 -7.79 -15.53 -21.92
N GLY A 185 -7.46 -16.79 -21.65
CA GLY A 185 -6.48 -17.55 -22.42
C GLY A 185 -6.98 -17.89 -23.81
#